data_AF-A0A7S3MJ67-F1
#
_entry.id   AF-A0A7S3MJ67-F1
#
_cell.length_a   1.000
_cell.length_b   1.000
_cell.length_c   1.000
_cell.angle_alpha   90.00
_cell.angle_beta   90.00
_cell.angle_gamma   90.00
#
_symmetry.space_group_name_H-M   'P 1'
#
loop_
_entity.id
_entity.type
_entity.pdbx_description
1 polymer ?
#
loop_
_entity_poly.entity_id
_entity_poly.type
_entity_poly.pdbx_seq_one_letter_code
_entity_poly.pdbx_strand_id
1 'polypeptide(L)'
;SSDEKDVNDKRTLIDILWSDPRGGDGYGPSYRKGKGVYMFGPDVTKAFITKNNLQCIIRSHEVKSAGYRWDHPQLLTVFSAPNYLDTGNNKGAFLKLTQQSAGSDIDIETVCYDAVPHPDLPPMHWQEHVMTNYPHLTQIMKKKVGSLGFDEFGDSDFEGLMNFDEWEPAEADAFQEAFKFDRYGRELS
;
A
#
# COMPACT_ATOMS: atom_id res chain seq x y z
N SER A 1 25.76 -3.84 -17.36
CA SER A 1 24.52 -3.94 -18.17
C SER A 1 23.47 -4.88 -17.58
N SER A 2 23.75 -5.60 -16.47
CA SER A 2 22.74 -6.23 -15.61
C SER A 2 22.19 -5.27 -14.56
N ASP A 3 23.08 -4.47 -13.96
CA ASP A 3 22.76 -3.68 -12.76
C ASP A 3 21.87 -2.48 -13.06
N GLU A 4 22.01 -1.86 -14.24
CA GLU A 4 21.11 -0.80 -14.70
C GLU A 4 19.68 -1.29 -14.93
N LYS A 5 19.52 -2.56 -15.34
CA LYS A 5 18.20 -3.16 -15.53
C LYS A 5 17.52 -3.42 -14.19
N ASP A 6 18.25 -3.96 -13.22
CA ASP A 6 17.74 -4.22 -11.86
C ASP A 6 17.30 -2.92 -11.16
N VAL A 7 18.11 -1.85 -11.28
CA VAL A 7 17.76 -0.53 -10.74
C VAL A 7 16.49 0.03 -11.39
N ASN A 8 16.32 -0.15 -12.71
CA ASN A 8 15.15 0.32 -13.43
C ASN A 8 13.87 -0.48 -13.09
N ASP A 9 14.01 -1.78 -12.86
CA ASP A 9 12.90 -2.65 -12.45
C ASP A 9 12.44 -2.31 -11.01
N LYS A 10 13.38 -2.12 -10.09
CA LYS A 10 13.11 -1.62 -8.72
C LYS A 10 12.41 -0.27 -8.74
N ARG A 11 12.87 0.65 -9.59
CA ARG A 11 12.24 1.97 -9.75
C ARG A 11 10.80 1.87 -10.23
N THR A 12 10.55 1.02 -11.22
CA THR A 12 9.21 0.82 -11.79
C THR A 12 8.24 0.27 -10.74
N LEU A 13 8.68 -0.68 -9.91
CA LEU A 13 7.87 -1.22 -8.81
C LEU A 13 7.49 -0.13 -7.80
N ILE A 14 8.45 0.72 -7.42
CA ILE A 14 8.19 1.85 -6.52
C ILE A 14 7.15 2.80 -7.14
N ASP A 15 7.28 3.14 -8.41
CA ASP A 15 6.36 4.04 -9.10
C ASP A 15 4.94 3.45 -9.20
N ILE A 16 4.79 2.14 -9.42
CA ILE A 16 3.49 1.47 -9.41
C ILE A 16 2.82 1.54 -8.04
N LEU A 17 3.59 1.38 -6.96
CA LEU A 17 3.05 1.30 -5.59
C LEU A 17 2.81 2.66 -4.94
N TRP A 18 3.63 3.67 -5.27
CA TRP A 18 3.70 4.92 -4.51
C TRP A 18 3.42 6.18 -5.31
N SER A 19 3.37 6.13 -6.64
CA SER A 19 3.10 7.34 -7.42
C SER A 19 1.71 7.91 -7.10
N ASP A 20 1.53 9.23 -7.21
CA ASP A 20 0.24 9.91 -6.95
C ASP A 20 -0.17 10.88 -8.06
N PRO A 21 -1.48 11.13 -8.24
CA PRO A 21 -1.93 12.18 -9.15
C PRO A 21 -1.60 13.59 -8.62
N ARG A 22 -1.31 14.52 -9.52
CA ARG A 22 -1.21 15.96 -9.23
C ARG A 22 -2.19 16.74 -10.09
N GLY A 23 -2.69 17.86 -9.56
CA GLY A 23 -3.69 18.68 -10.28
C GLY A 23 -3.20 19.40 -11.54
N GLY A 24 -1.89 19.46 -11.80
CA GLY A 24 -1.32 20.13 -12.98
C GLY A 24 -0.51 19.18 -13.86
N ASP A 25 -0.26 19.58 -15.10
CA ASP A 25 0.43 18.76 -16.10
C ASP A 25 1.89 18.46 -15.76
N GLY A 26 2.39 17.30 -16.21
CA GLY A 26 3.77 16.88 -16.12
C GLY A 26 4.02 15.77 -15.10
N TYR A 27 5.26 15.31 -15.07
CA TYR A 27 5.77 14.29 -14.16
C TYR A 27 6.89 14.89 -13.31
N GLY A 28 6.89 14.60 -12.01
CA GLY A 28 7.94 15.12 -11.15
C GLY A 28 7.85 14.62 -9.71
N PRO A 29 8.84 14.96 -8.87
CA PRO A 29 8.88 14.47 -7.50
C PRO A 29 7.68 14.98 -6.68
N SER A 30 7.16 14.12 -5.80
CA SER A 30 6.10 14.46 -4.85
C SER A 30 6.58 15.44 -3.79
N TYR A 31 5.67 15.98 -2.98
CA TYR A 31 6.05 16.71 -1.77
C TYR A 31 6.76 15.82 -0.74
N ARG A 32 6.59 14.49 -0.84
CA ARG A 32 7.30 13.46 -0.07
C ARG A 32 8.67 13.15 -0.70
N LYS A 33 9.42 14.20 -1.07
CA LYS A 33 10.66 14.12 -1.89
C LYS A 33 11.69 13.15 -1.32
N GLY A 34 11.79 13.05 0.01
CA GLY A 34 12.76 12.18 0.68
C GLY A 34 12.61 10.68 0.39
N LYS A 35 11.45 10.24 -0.13
CA LYS A 35 11.15 8.80 -0.35
C LYS A 35 11.22 8.37 -1.82
N GLY A 36 11.71 9.24 -2.71
CA GLY A 36 11.76 8.94 -4.14
C GLY A 36 10.37 8.77 -4.78
N VAL A 37 9.31 9.28 -4.16
CA VAL A 37 7.93 9.16 -4.65
C VAL A 37 7.64 10.29 -5.66
N TYR A 38 7.06 9.94 -6.81
CA TYR A 38 6.77 10.88 -7.89
C TYR A 38 5.26 11.06 -8.08
N MET A 39 4.90 12.20 -8.65
CA MET A 39 3.54 12.54 -9.01
C MET A 39 3.41 12.73 -10.52
N PHE A 40 2.23 12.42 -11.04
CA PHE A 40 1.94 12.50 -12.46
C PHE A 40 0.66 13.30 -12.72
N GLY A 41 0.68 14.11 -13.77
CA GLY A 41 -0.43 14.97 -14.17
C GLY A 41 -1.48 14.29 -15.05
N PRO A 42 -2.53 15.03 -15.41
CA PRO A 42 -3.58 14.56 -16.30
C PRO A 42 -3.07 14.33 -17.74
N ASP A 43 -2.06 15.06 -18.19
CA ASP A 43 -1.37 14.86 -19.47
C ASP A 43 -0.68 13.48 -19.54
N VAL A 44 0.05 13.10 -18.50
CA VAL A 44 0.73 11.79 -18.39
C VAL A 44 -0.29 10.66 -18.39
N THR A 45 -1.37 10.85 -17.62
CA THR A 45 -2.50 9.91 -17.56
C THR A 45 -3.13 9.70 -18.94
N LYS A 46 -3.46 10.79 -19.64
CA LYS A 46 -4.08 10.74 -20.96
C LYS A 46 -3.16 10.08 -21.99
N ALA A 47 -1.87 10.40 -21.96
CA ALA A 47 -0.88 9.81 -22.84
C ALA A 47 -0.76 8.29 -22.63
N PHE A 48 -0.71 7.84 -21.37
CA PHE A 48 -0.65 6.42 -21.04
C PHE A 48 -1.90 5.66 -21.51
N ILE A 49 -3.09 6.21 -21.24
CA ILE A 49 -4.36 5.58 -21.61
C ILE A 49 -4.50 5.48 -23.13
N THR A 50 -4.18 6.56 -23.85
CA THR A 50 -4.25 6.60 -25.32
C THR A 50 -3.28 5.61 -25.94
N LYS A 51 -2.05 5.55 -25.42
CA LYS A 51 -1.00 4.64 -25.92
C LYS A 51 -1.38 3.16 -25.76
N ASN A 52 -2.06 2.82 -24.65
CA ASN A 52 -2.41 1.44 -24.32
C ASN A 52 -3.85 1.06 -24.69
N ASN A 53 -4.59 1.95 -25.36
CA ASN A 53 -5.99 1.75 -25.72
C ASN A 53 -6.87 1.32 -24.52
N LEU A 54 -6.71 2.04 -23.40
CA LEU A 54 -7.46 1.81 -22.17
C LEU A 54 -8.63 2.80 -22.05
N GLN A 55 -9.64 2.47 -21.25
CA GLN A 55 -10.74 3.40 -20.95
C GLN A 55 -10.38 4.38 -19.83
N CYS A 56 -9.82 3.86 -18.73
CA CYS A 56 -9.39 4.63 -17.57
C CYS A 56 -8.35 3.86 -16.75
N ILE A 57 -7.75 4.53 -15.77
CA ILE A 57 -6.94 3.93 -14.72
C ILE A 57 -7.73 3.96 -13.42
N ILE A 58 -7.80 2.82 -12.74
CA ILE A 58 -8.36 2.71 -11.39
C ILE A 58 -7.21 2.44 -10.43
N ARG A 59 -7.15 3.22 -9.34
CA ARG A 59 -6.11 3.11 -8.32
C ARG A 59 -6.67 3.29 -6.91
N SER A 60 -5.82 3.06 -5.91
CA SER A 60 -6.13 3.36 -4.51
C SER A 60 -5.05 4.26 -3.88
N HIS A 61 -4.58 3.93 -2.67
CA HIS A 61 -3.46 4.54 -1.94
C HIS A 61 -3.75 5.90 -1.26
N GLU A 62 -4.57 6.78 -1.85
CA GLU A 62 -4.93 8.05 -1.22
C GLU A 62 -6.33 8.02 -0.60
N VAL A 63 -6.46 8.51 0.63
CA VAL A 63 -7.75 8.69 1.31
C VAL A 63 -8.58 9.75 0.58
N LYS A 64 -9.84 9.45 0.29
CA LYS A 64 -10.80 10.40 -0.28
C LYS A 64 -12.01 10.52 0.66
N SER A 65 -12.50 11.74 0.86
CA SER A 65 -13.59 12.03 1.80
C SER A 65 -14.86 11.20 1.51
N ALA A 66 -15.24 11.04 0.25
CA ALA A 66 -16.37 10.21 -0.17
C ALA A 66 -16.02 8.73 -0.41
N GLY A 67 -14.80 8.30 -0.10
CA GLY A 67 -14.29 6.97 -0.44
C GLY A 67 -13.86 6.82 -1.91
N TYR A 68 -14.15 7.79 -2.78
CA TYR A 68 -13.65 7.81 -4.16
C TYR A 68 -13.48 9.23 -4.69
N ARG A 69 -12.71 9.40 -5.76
CA ARG A 69 -12.58 10.65 -6.52
C ARG A 69 -12.05 10.40 -7.92
N TRP A 70 -12.59 11.09 -8.91
CA TRP A 70 -11.92 11.25 -10.21
C TRP A 70 -10.84 12.32 -10.08
N ASP A 71 -9.59 11.90 -9.97
CA ASP A 71 -8.44 12.81 -9.80
C ASP A 71 -8.07 13.47 -11.13
N HIS A 72 -8.19 12.73 -12.24
CA HIS A 72 -8.10 13.23 -13.61
C HIS A 72 -9.33 12.74 -14.40
N PRO A 73 -9.61 13.25 -15.62
CA PRO A 73 -10.76 12.84 -16.41
C PRO A 73 -10.90 11.33 -16.65
N GLN A 74 -9.78 10.59 -16.65
CA GLN A 74 -9.74 9.14 -16.84
C GLN A 74 -8.92 8.42 -15.74
N LEU A 75 -8.82 9.01 -14.56
CA LEU A 75 -8.17 8.41 -13.39
C LEU A 75 -9.12 8.43 -12.19
N LEU A 76 -9.51 7.25 -11.74
CA LEU A 76 -10.38 7.05 -10.59
C LEU A 76 -9.56 6.51 -9.41
N THR A 77 -9.63 7.21 -8.29
CA THR A 77 -9.10 6.73 -7.01
C THR A 77 -10.25 6.24 -6.13
N VAL A 78 -10.11 5.03 -5.59
CA VAL A 78 -11.04 4.40 -4.64
C VAL A 78 -10.34 4.07 -3.33
N PHE A 79 -11.04 4.23 -2.22
CA PHE A 79 -10.57 3.99 -0.87
C PHE A 79 -11.64 3.30 -0.04
N SER A 80 -11.32 2.12 0.48
CA SER A 80 -12.30 1.19 1.06
C SER A 80 -12.23 1.11 2.60
N ALA A 81 -11.46 1.96 3.26
CA ALA A 81 -11.43 2.05 4.73
C ALA A 81 -12.23 3.27 5.21
N PRO A 82 -13.51 3.11 5.62
CA PRO A 82 -14.29 4.21 6.18
C PRO A 82 -13.74 4.61 7.56
N ASN A 83 -13.92 5.87 7.94
CA ASN A 83 -13.40 6.48 9.17
C ASN A 83 -11.93 6.12 9.44
N TYR A 84 -11.07 6.38 8.46
CA TYR A 84 -9.66 6.04 8.49
C TYR A 84 -8.97 6.60 9.75
N LEU A 85 -8.22 5.74 10.45
CA LEU A 85 -7.53 6.05 11.72
C LEU A 85 -8.47 6.61 12.81
N ASP A 86 -9.74 6.21 12.79
CA ASP A 86 -10.80 6.63 13.73
C ASP A 86 -11.04 8.14 13.86
N THR A 87 -10.44 8.91 12.96
CA THR A 87 -10.41 10.39 12.98
C THR A 87 -10.67 10.99 11.60
N GLY A 88 -10.54 10.20 10.53
CA GLY A 88 -10.66 10.67 9.16
C GLY A 88 -12.08 11.06 8.75
N ASN A 89 -13.11 10.53 9.43
CA ASN A 89 -14.54 10.76 9.13
C ASN A 89 -14.89 10.61 7.63
N ASN A 90 -14.09 9.85 6.88
CA ASN A 90 -14.30 9.60 5.46
C ASN A 90 -15.25 8.41 5.28
N LYS A 91 -15.95 8.38 4.15
CA LYS A 91 -16.65 7.17 3.71
C LYS A 91 -15.65 6.18 3.11
N GLY A 92 -16.05 4.92 3.10
CA GLY A 92 -15.43 3.88 2.27
C GLY A 92 -16.21 3.75 0.97
N ALA A 93 -15.56 3.30 -0.10
CA ALA A 93 -16.23 2.96 -1.33
C ALA A 93 -15.66 1.69 -1.97
N PHE A 94 -16.49 1.03 -2.78
CA PHE A 94 -16.10 -0.02 -3.71
C PHE A 94 -16.71 0.24 -5.09
N LEU A 95 -16.13 -0.38 -6.11
CA LEU A 95 -16.55 -0.19 -7.51
C LEU A 95 -17.23 -1.46 -8.00
N LYS A 96 -18.38 -1.31 -8.65
CA LYS A 96 -18.97 -2.37 -9.48
C LYS A 96 -18.67 -2.04 -10.93
N LEU A 97 -17.98 -2.97 -11.58
CA LEU A 97 -17.63 -2.87 -12.99
C LEU A 97 -18.55 -3.80 -13.77
N THR A 98 -19.35 -3.24 -14.67
CA THR A 98 -20.27 -4.00 -15.51
C THR A 98 -20.00 -3.73 -16.98
N GLN A 99 -20.24 -4.71 -17.84
CA GLN A 99 -20.11 -4.57 -19.28
C GLN A 99 -21.38 -5.06 -19.95
N GLN A 100 -21.99 -4.24 -20.80
CA GLN A 100 -23.27 -4.55 -21.43
C GLN A 100 -23.14 -5.61 -22.53
N SER A 101 -22.01 -5.63 -23.24
CA SER A 101 -21.73 -6.61 -24.30
C SER A 101 -20.22 -6.73 -24.53
N ALA A 102 -19.77 -7.87 -25.05
CA ALA A 102 -18.35 -8.07 -25.32
C ALA A 102 -17.81 -6.99 -26.29
N GLY A 103 -16.86 -6.19 -25.82
CA GLY A 103 -16.26 -5.08 -26.57
C GLY A 103 -16.95 -3.73 -26.39
N SER A 104 -18.02 -3.63 -25.58
CA SER A 104 -18.54 -2.34 -25.12
C SER A 104 -17.65 -1.75 -24.03
N ASP A 105 -17.78 -0.46 -23.79
CA ASP A 105 -17.16 0.21 -22.64
C ASP A 105 -17.63 -0.42 -21.31
N ILE A 106 -16.78 -0.32 -20.30
CA ILE A 106 -17.07 -0.75 -18.93
C ILE A 106 -17.83 0.38 -18.22
N ASP A 107 -19.02 0.06 -17.72
CA ASP A 107 -19.80 0.92 -16.83
C ASP A 107 -19.23 0.80 -15.41
N ILE A 108 -18.93 1.94 -14.78
CA ILE A 108 -18.35 2.02 -13.43
C ILE A 108 -19.38 2.63 -12.48
N GLU A 109 -19.95 1.80 -11.60
CA GLU A 109 -20.83 2.25 -10.50
C GLU A 109 -20.02 2.33 -9.20
N THR A 110 -20.05 3.49 -8.56
CA THR A 110 -19.39 3.74 -7.27
C THR A 110 -20.39 3.55 -6.12
N VAL A 111 -20.11 2.62 -5.21
CA VAL A 111 -20.95 2.39 -4.03
C VAL A 111 -20.20 2.82 -2.77
N CYS A 112 -20.78 3.76 -2.03
CA CYS A 112 -20.20 4.29 -0.79
C CYS A 112 -20.87 3.67 0.44
N TYR A 113 -20.11 3.52 1.52
CA TYR A 113 -20.57 3.01 2.80
C TYR A 113 -19.87 3.70 3.97
N ASP A 114 -20.54 3.67 5.12
CA ASP A 114 -20.08 4.29 6.37
C ASP A 114 -19.32 3.29 7.25
N ALA A 115 -18.58 3.81 8.21
CA ALA A 115 -17.88 2.98 9.20
C ALA A 115 -18.86 2.28 10.11
N VAL A 116 -18.50 1.08 10.53
CA VAL A 116 -19.22 0.31 11.54
C VAL A 116 -18.45 0.37 12.87
N PRO A 117 -19.15 0.32 14.02
CA PRO A 117 -18.47 0.26 15.31
C PRO A 117 -17.55 -0.96 15.39
N HIS A 118 -16.33 -0.76 15.90
CA HIS A 118 -15.39 -1.83 16.24
C HIS A 118 -14.96 -1.70 17.70
N PRO A 119 -14.41 -2.77 18.30
CA PRO A 119 -13.87 -2.70 19.65
C PRO A 119 -12.77 -1.64 19.78
N ASP A 120 -12.74 -0.95 20.92
CA ASP A 120 -11.66 -0.03 21.27
C ASP A 120 -10.45 -0.85 21.74
N LEU A 121 -9.40 -0.85 20.93
CA LEU A 121 -8.16 -1.58 21.20
C LEU A 121 -7.02 -0.58 21.32
N PRO A 122 -6.15 -0.71 22.34
CA PRO A 122 -5.00 0.15 22.45
C PRO A 122 -4.07 -0.05 21.24
N PRO A 123 -3.31 0.98 20.84
CA PRO A 123 -2.27 0.82 19.84
C PRO A 123 -1.36 -0.36 20.17
N MET A 124 -0.98 -1.13 19.15
CA MET A 124 -0.08 -2.28 19.31
C MET A 124 -0.61 -3.43 20.17
N HIS A 125 -1.93 -3.49 20.47
CA HIS A 125 -2.55 -4.56 21.26
C HIS A 125 -2.08 -5.97 20.87
N TRP A 126 -2.05 -6.26 19.56
CA TRP A 126 -1.62 -7.56 19.06
C TRP A 126 -0.12 -7.81 19.20
N GLN A 127 0.72 -6.78 19.07
CA GLN A 127 2.15 -6.94 19.30
C GLN A 127 2.41 -7.25 20.78
N GLU A 128 1.75 -6.55 21.70
CA GLU A 128 1.84 -6.83 23.13
C GLU A 128 1.35 -8.24 23.46
N HIS A 129 0.22 -8.65 22.88
CA HIS A 129 -0.33 -10.00 23.03
C HIS A 129 0.64 -11.09 22.54
N VAL A 130 1.25 -10.90 21.36
CA VAL A 130 2.21 -11.86 20.78
C VAL A 130 3.50 -11.89 21.61
N MET A 131 4.04 -10.75 22.00
CA MET A 131 5.23 -10.67 22.86
C MET A 131 5.04 -11.37 24.20
N THR A 132 3.84 -11.23 24.79
CA THR A 132 3.52 -11.80 26.11
C THR A 132 3.26 -13.31 26.03
N ASN A 133 2.45 -13.77 25.07
CA ASN A 133 1.97 -15.15 25.02
C ASN A 133 2.85 -16.07 24.15
N TYR A 134 3.58 -15.51 23.20
CA TYR A 134 4.44 -16.24 22.26
C TYR A 134 5.82 -15.60 22.14
N PRO A 135 6.56 -15.42 23.27
CA PRO A 135 7.83 -14.69 23.26
C PRO A 135 8.86 -15.29 22.30
N HIS A 136 8.82 -16.62 22.09
CA HIS A 136 9.68 -17.33 21.15
C HIS A 136 9.50 -16.89 19.69
N LEU A 137 8.32 -16.39 19.28
CA LEU A 137 8.10 -15.84 17.94
C LEU A 137 8.74 -14.46 17.75
N THR A 138 9.02 -13.75 18.84
CA THR A 138 9.62 -12.40 18.81
C THR A 138 11.11 -12.39 19.13
N GLN A 139 11.68 -13.52 19.57
CA GLN A 139 13.08 -13.62 20.00
C GLN A 139 14.11 -13.44 18.87
N ILE A 140 13.70 -13.62 17.61
CA ILE A 140 14.55 -13.41 16.43
C ILE A 140 14.58 -11.93 16.03
N MET A 141 13.61 -11.12 16.50
CA MET A 141 13.59 -9.67 16.30
C MET A 141 14.46 -8.95 17.32
N LYS A 142 15.78 -9.20 17.30
CA LYS A 142 16.72 -8.33 18.02
C LYS A 142 16.74 -6.96 17.35
N LYS A 143 15.94 -6.04 17.87
CA LYS A 143 16.02 -4.61 17.55
C LYS A 143 17.47 -4.16 17.79
N LYS A 144 18.18 -3.77 16.74
CA LYS A 144 19.45 -3.04 16.88
C LYS A 144 19.08 -1.65 17.40
N VAL A 145 19.03 -1.49 18.72
CA VAL A 145 18.63 -0.23 19.37
C VAL A 145 19.77 0.77 19.18
N GLY A 146 19.69 1.57 18.12
CA GLY A 146 20.26 2.91 18.11
C GLY A 146 19.33 3.82 18.90
N SER A 147 19.85 4.51 19.91
CA SER A 147 19.12 5.52 20.69
C SER A 147 18.75 6.69 19.77
N LEU A 148 17.48 6.82 19.38
CA LEU A 148 16.94 8.01 18.73
C LEU A 148 15.86 8.62 19.63
N GLY A 149 16.00 9.92 19.89
CA GLY A 149 15.12 10.69 20.77
C GLY A 149 13.77 10.98 20.13
N PHE A 150 12.80 11.31 20.97
CA PHE A 150 11.38 11.50 20.64
C PHE A 150 11.08 12.67 19.66
N ASP A 151 12.09 13.49 19.31
CA ASP A 151 11.95 14.62 18.40
C ASP A 151 12.26 14.27 16.92
N GLU A 152 12.48 12.99 16.61
CA GLU A 152 12.93 12.50 15.31
C GLU A 152 11.94 11.53 14.63
N PHE A 153 10.64 11.70 14.89
CA PHE A 153 9.55 10.97 14.18
C PHE A 153 9.37 11.37 12.70
N GLY A 154 10.37 12.06 12.13
CA GLY A 154 10.28 12.76 10.87
C GLY A 154 10.96 12.08 9.69
N ASP A 155 12.17 11.53 9.81
CA ASP A 155 12.99 11.30 8.60
C ASP A 155 13.94 10.08 8.59
N SER A 156 13.88 9.13 9.52
CA SER A 156 14.79 7.96 9.49
C SER A 156 14.14 6.57 9.49
N ASP A 157 12.82 6.46 9.67
CA ASP A 157 12.15 5.14 9.72
C ASP A 157 11.92 4.48 8.34
N PHE A 158 12.20 5.15 7.23
CA PHE A 158 11.98 4.57 5.89
C PHE A 158 13.24 4.08 5.16
N GLU A 159 14.44 4.43 5.61
CA GLU A 159 15.66 3.80 5.07
C GLU A 159 15.84 2.36 5.58
N GLY A 160 15.26 2.02 6.75
CA GLY A 160 15.28 0.65 7.29
C GLY A 160 14.09 -0.23 6.91
N LEU A 161 12.99 0.34 6.39
CA LEU A 161 11.77 -0.40 6.06
C LEU A 161 11.79 -1.06 4.67
N MET A 162 12.77 -0.73 3.82
CA MET A 162 12.86 -1.22 2.44
C MET A 162 14.29 -1.69 2.06
N ASN A 163 15.03 -2.28 3.00
CA ASN A 163 16.14 -3.17 2.62
C ASN A 163 15.53 -4.54 2.23
N PHE A 164 15.10 -4.66 0.98
CA PHE A 164 14.61 -5.93 0.41
C PHE A 164 15.72 -6.97 0.17
N ASP A 165 16.97 -6.67 0.57
CA ASP A 165 18.14 -7.56 0.41
C ASP A 165 18.62 -8.20 1.74
N GLU A 166 17.80 -8.26 2.79
CA GLU A 166 18.11 -9.06 4.00
C GLU A 166 16.98 -10.01 4.40
N TRP A 167 16.56 -10.85 3.45
CA TRP A 167 15.99 -12.16 3.80
C TRP A 167 16.89 -13.19 3.14
N GLU A 168 17.72 -13.86 3.94
CA GLU A 168 18.36 -15.09 3.47
C GLU A 168 17.25 -16.07 3.09
N PRO A 169 17.26 -16.70 1.90
CA PRO A 169 16.17 -17.57 1.43
C PRO A 169 15.76 -18.65 2.45
N ALA A 170 16.72 -19.09 3.27
CA ALA A 170 16.50 -20.05 4.35
C ALA A 170 15.61 -19.53 5.50
N GLU A 171 15.59 -18.22 5.76
CA GLU A 171 14.80 -17.61 6.83
C GLU A 171 13.34 -17.41 6.42
N ALA A 172 13.10 -17.09 5.13
CA ALA A 172 11.77 -17.03 4.54
C ALA A 172 11.09 -18.41 4.56
N ASP A 173 11.84 -19.45 4.17
CA ASP A 173 11.36 -20.83 4.13
C ASP A 173 11.10 -21.36 5.56
N ALA A 174 11.97 -21.05 6.52
CA ALA A 174 11.76 -21.42 7.93
C ALA A 174 10.53 -20.73 8.55
N PHE A 175 10.25 -19.48 8.16
CA PHE A 175 9.05 -18.77 8.60
C PHE A 175 7.78 -19.41 8.03
N GLN A 176 7.78 -19.80 6.76
CA GLN A 176 6.62 -20.49 6.15
C GLN A 176 6.41 -21.91 6.69
N GLU A 177 7.48 -22.65 6.97
CA GLU A 177 7.43 -23.98 7.61
C GLU A 177 6.85 -23.92 9.03
N ALA A 178 7.13 -22.86 9.80
CA ALA A 178 6.62 -22.70 11.16
C ALA A 178 5.09 -22.59 11.26
N PHE A 179 4.39 -22.27 10.16
CA PHE A 179 2.93 -22.23 10.09
C PHE A 179 2.29 -23.52 9.59
N LYS A 180 3.10 -24.51 9.15
CA LYS A 180 2.58 -25.80 8.69
C LYS A 180 2.26 -26.75 9.84
N PHE A 181 2.81 -26.53 11.03
CA PHE A 181 2.65 -27.45 12.16
C PHE A 181 2.28 -26.73 13.46
N ASP A 182 1.38 -27.34 14.24
CA ASP A 182 1.08 -26.86 15.59
C ASP A 182 2.20 -27.21 16.60
N ARG A 183 2.08 -26.71 17.84
CA ARG A 183 3.06 -26.94 18.93
C ARG A 183 3.23 -28.42 19.34
N TYR A 184 2.45 -29.33 18.76
CA TYR A 184 2.51 -30.78 18.99
C TYR A 184 3.00 -31.54 17.76
N GLY A 185 3.47 -30.83 16.72
CA GLY A 185 4.02 -31.42 15.49
C GLY A 185 2.94 -31.95 14.55
N ARG A 186 1.69 -31.50 14.67
CA ARG A 186 0.60 -31.92 13.77
C ARG A 186 0.46 -30.91 12.64
N GLU A 187 0.33 -31.41 11.42
CA GLU A 187 0.16 -30.58 10.23
C GLU A 187 -1.18 -29.85 10.27
N LEU A 188 -1.15 -28.53 10.07
CA LEU A 188 -2.33 -27.67 9.99
C LEU A 188 -2.82 -27.69 8.52
N SER A 189 -3.85 -28.48 8.24
CA SER A 189 -4.51 -28.59 6.92
C SER A 189 -5.25 -27.32 6.51
#